data_AF-A0A7X9WPJ2-F1
#
_entry.id   AF-A0A7X9WPJ2-F1
#
_cell.length_a   1.000
_cell.length_b   1.000
_cell.length_c   1.000
_cell.angle_alpha   90.00
_cell.angle_beta   90.00
_cell.angle_gamma   90.00
#
_symmetry.space_group_name_H-M   'P 1'
#
loop_
_entity.id
_entity.type
_entity.pdbx_description
1 polymer ?
#
loop_
_entity_poly.entity_id
_entity_poly.type
_entity_poly.pdbx_seq_one_letter_code
_entity_poly.pdbx_strand_id
1 'polypeptide(L)'
;MKRIAFCFDGTWNKIDGDYPTNVARVAQSISRFDEKGMPQIIYYDEGVGTSTTSRWTGGILGHGLRENIIEAYHFLVLNYEPGDDIHVFGFSRGAYTARSFVG
;
A
#
# COMPACT_ATOMS: atom_id res chain seq x y z
N MET A 1 11.03 8.31 16.03
CA MET A 1 10.84 8.91 14.70
C MET A 1 11.26 7.89 13.66
N LYS A 2 10.39 7.66 12.69
CA LYS A 2 10.59 6.77 11.55
C LYS A 2 9.77 7.27 10.35
N ARG A 3 10.04 6.71 9.18
CA ARG A 3 9.24 6.93 7.97
C ARG A 3 8.35 5.73 7.70
N ILE A 4 7.07 5.97 7.44
CA ILE A 4 6.08 4.95 7.12
C ILE A 4 5.63 5.18 5.69
N ALA A 5 5.95 4.26 4.79
CA ALA A 5 5.55 4.32 3.39
C ALA A 5 4.35 3.40 3.13
N PHE A 6 3.23 3.98 2.69
CA PHE A 6 2.06 3.25 2.21
C PHE A 6 2.07 3.19 0.68
N CYS A 7 2.08 1.98 0.14
CA CYS A 7 2.16 1.72 -1.29
C CYS A 7 0.91 0.94 -1.73
N PHE A 8 -0.04 1.65 -2.35
CA PHE A 8 -1.30 1.08 -2.84
C PHE A 8 -1.23 0.79 -4.34
N ASP A 9 -1.12 -0.48 -4.73
CA ASP A 9 -0.97 -0.83 -6.14
C ASP A 9 -2.31 -0.95 -6.90
N GLY A 10 -2.21 -1.04 -8.22
CA GLY A 10 -3.31 -1.25 -9.13
C GLY A 10 -3.95 -2.64 -8.97
N THR A 11 -5.11 -2.80 -9.59
CA THR A 11 -5.85 -4.07 -9.54
C THR A 11 -5.08 -5.18 -10.23
N TRP A 12 -5.05 -6.37 -9.61
CA TRP A 12 -4.37 -7.56 -10.14
C TRP A 12 -2.85 -7.44 -10.21
N ASN A 13 -2.25 -6.45 -9.54
CA ASN A 13 -0.81 -6.25 -9.53
C ASN A 13 -0.17 -6.89 -8.30
N LYS A 14 0.95 -7.60 -8.48
CA LYS A 14 1.69 -8.22 -7.38
C LYS A 14 3.06 -7.61 -7.24
N ILE A 15 3.61 -7.63 -6.03
CA ILE A 15 4.96 -7.13 -5.80
C ILE A 15 6.01 -7.93 -6.59
N ASP A 16 5.76 -9.23 -6.82
CA ASP A 16 6.64 -10.16 -7.52
C ASP A 16 6.16 -10.53 -8.94
N GLY A 17 5.25 -9.74 -9.53
CA GLY A 17 4.77 -9.98 -10.89
C GLY A 17 5.85 -9.75 -11.95
N ASP A 18 5.74 -10.44 -13.10
CA ASP A 18 6.70 -10.35 -14.21
C ASP A 18 6.95 -8.92 -14.71
N TYR A 19 5.94 -8.05 -14.56
CA TYR A 19 5.98 -6.63 -14.93
C TYR A 19 5.58 -5.79 -13.71
N PRO A 20 6.50 -5.52 -12.76
CA PRO A 20 6.18 -4.81 -11.54
C PRO A 20 5.83 -3.34 -11.85
N THR A 21 4.78 -2.85 -11.20
CA THR A 21 4.33 -1.46 -11.31
C THR A 21 5.35 -0.49 -10.70
N ASN A 22 5.20 0.80 -10.95
CA ASN A 22 6.04 1.79 -10.28
C ASN A 22 5.81 1.82 -8.77
N VAL A 23 4.62 1.47 -8.28
CA VAL A 23 4.35 1.36 -6.84
C VAL A 23 5.11 0.17 -6.24
N ALA A 24 5.08 -1.00 -6.91
CA ALA A 24 5.87 -2.16 -6.53
C ALA A 24 7.38 -1.85 -6.52
N ARG A 25 7.88 -1.20 -7.57
CA ARG A 25 9.29 -0.79 -7.68
C ARG A 25 9.70 0.18 -6.56
N VAL A 26 8.85 1.15 -6.23
CA VAL A 26 9.08 2.06 -5.10
C VAL A 26 9.18 1.26 -3.81
N ALA A 27 8.19 0.41 -3.50
CA ALA A 27 8.20 -0.42 -2.30
C ALA A 27 9.46 -1.29 -2.19
N GLN A 28 9.89 -1.92 -3.29
CA GLN A 28 11.11 -2.74 -3.34
C GLN A 28 12.40 -1.93 -3.18
N SER A 29 12.39 -0.65 -3.54
CA SER A 29 13.57 0.23 -3.49
C SER A 29 13.82 0.86 -2.11
N ILE A 30 12.83 0.81 -1.20
CA ILE A 30 12.96 1.42 0.12
C ILE A 30 13.84 0.54 1.01
N SER A 31 14.97 1.10 1.44
CA SER A 31 15.88 0.46 2.40
C SER A 31 15.34 0.53 3.82
N ARG A 32 15.64 -0.45 4.68
CA ARG A 32 15.17 -0.48 6.08
C ARG A 32 15.59 0.74 6.92
N PHE A 33 16.70 1.38 6.54
CA PHE A 33 17.21 2.59 7.14
C PHE A 33 17.62 3.56 6.04
N ASP A 34 17.44 4.88 6.25
CA ASP A 34 17.96 5.89 5.34
C ASP A 34 19.47 6.15 5.57
N GLU A 35 20.06 7.05 4.78
CA GLU A 35 21.49 7.41 4.90
C GLU A 35 21.89 7.95 6.28
N LYS A 36 20.93 8.43 7.07
CA LYS A 36 21.13 8.96 8.43
C LYS A 36 20.77 7.94 9.52
N GLY A 37 20.44 6.70 9.15
CA GLY A 37 20.02 5.66 10.08
C GLY A 37 18.56 5.77 10.55
N MET A 38 17.73 6.59 9.89
CA MET A 38 16.31 6.70 10.22
C MET A 38 15.57 5.42 9.81
N PRO A 39 14.83 4.73 10.71
CA PRO A 39 14.07 3.54 10.35
C PRO A 39 12.98 3.85 9.31
N GLN A 40 12.79 2.93 8.37
CA GLN A 40 11.77 3.01 7.33
C GLN A 40 10.96 1.71 7.30
N ILE A 41 9.64 1.81 7.42
CA ILE A 41 8.72 0.67 7.35
C ILE A 41 7.73 0.87 6.20
N ILE A 42 7.31 -0.25 5.61
CA ILE A 42 6.56 -0.25 4.36
C ILE A 42 5.28 -1.06 4.56
N TYR A 43 4.15 -0.48 4.18
CA TYR A 43 2.89 -1.17 3.95
C TYR A 43 2.67 -1.25 2.44
N TYR A 44 2.49 -2.46 1.91
CA TYR A 44 2.24 -2.68 0.49
C TYR A 44 0.94 -3.45 0.30
N ASP A 45 0.06 -2.90 -0.53
CA ASP A 45 -1.24 -3.48 -0.89
C ASP A 45 -1.21 -3.87 -2.37
N GLU A 46 -1.36 -5.18 -2.63
CA GLU A 46 -1.39 -5.80 -3.97
C GLU A 46 -2.63 -5.47 -4.82
N GLY A 47 -3.48 -4.55 -4.36
CA GLY A 47 -4.71 -4.20 -5.02
C GLY A 47 -5.75 -5.33 -5.00
N VAL A 48 -7.00 -4.96 -5.28
CA VAL A 48 -8.13 -5.90 -5.18
C VAL A 48 -8.01 -7.02 -6.23
N GLY A 49 -8.20 -8.28 -5.83
CA GLY A 49 -8.26 -9.45 -6.73
C GLY A 49 -7.05 -10.39 -6.72
N THR A 50 -6.02 -10.10 -5.93
CA THR A 50 -4.79 -10.93 -5.86
C THR A 50 -4.89 -12.14 -4.93
N SER A 51 -5.91 -12.20 -4.06
CA SER A 51 -6.22 -13.39 -3.26
C SER A 51 -7.03 -14.42 -4.05
N THR A 52 -6.70 -15.69 -3.87
CA THR A 52 -7.13 -16.86 -4.67
C THR A 52 -8.64 -17.08 -4.76
N THR A 53 -9.45 -16.32 -4.01
CA THR A 53 -10.89 -16.57 -3.82
C THR A 53 -11.81 -15.63 -4.62
N SER A 54 -11.32 -14.56 -5.26
CA SER A 54 -12.21 -13.57 -5.94
C SER A 54 -12.01 -13.43 -7.46
N ARG A 55 -11.51 -14.48 -8.14
CA ARG A 55 -11.24 -14.41 -9.59
C ARG A 55 -12.47 -14.24 -10.51
N TRP A 56 -13.72 -14.32 -10.03
CA TRP A 56 -14.85 -14.58 -10.94
C TRP A 56 -16.19 -13.86 -10.73
N THR A 57 -16.31 -12.79 -9.93
CA THR A 57 -17.57 -12.03 -9.90
C THR A 57 -17.34 -10.52 -9.95
N GLY A 58 -17.92 -9.88 -10.96
CA GLY A 58 -17.87 -8.44 -11.24
C GLY A 58 -18.55 -7.52 -10.21
N GLY A 59 -18.57 -7.91 -8.92
CA GLY A 59 -19.00 -7.08 -7.77
C GLY A 59 -17.84 -6.33 -7.07
N ILE A 60 -16.64 -6.43 -7.63
CA ILE A 60 -15.33 -6.04 -7.07
C ILE A 60 -15.09 -4.50 -6.96
N LEU A 61 -15.98 -3.65 -7.47
CA LEU A 61 -15.73 -2.20 -7.52
C LEU A 61 -15.73 -1.50 -6.15
N GLY A 62 -16.47 -1.99 -5.15
CA GLY A 62 -16.59 -1.34 -3.83
C GLY A 62 -16.17 -2.19 -2.63
N HIS A 63 -16.34 -3.50 -2.71
CA HIS A 63 -16.25 -4.39 -1.53
C HIS A 63 -14.85 -4.93 -1.20
N GLY A 64 -13.82 -4.53 -1.94
CA GLY A 64 -12.43 -4.73 -1.53
C GLY A 64 -11.76 -3.44 -1.10
N LEU A 65 -12.28 -2.29 -1.56
CA LEU A 65 -11.65 -1.01 -1.31
C LEU A 65 -11.76 -0.60 0.17
N ARG A 66 -12.94 -0.79 0.78
CA ARG A 66 -13.18 -0.44 2.17
C ARG A 66 -12.25 -1.24 3.09
N GLU A 67 -12.13 -2.52 2.82
CA GLU A 67 -11.32 -3.47 3.56
C GLU A 67 -9.84 -3.08 3.47
N ASN A 68 -9.34 -2.76 2.27
CA ASN A 68 -7.98 -2.25 2.07
C ASN A 68 -7.71 -0.97 2.87
N ILE A 69 -8.66 -0.02 2.90
CA ILE A 69 -8.53 1.22 3.68
C ILE A 69 -8.48 0.91 5.19
N ILE A 70 -9.34 0.01 5.67
CA ILE A 70 -9.36 -0.40 7.08
C ILE A 70 -8.04 -1.08 7.47
N GLU A 71 -7.52 -1.97 6.63
CA GLU A 71 -6.24 -2.63 6.88
C GLU A 71 -5.07 -1.64 6.90
N ALA A 72 -5.04 -0.67 5.99
CA ALA A 72 -4.05 0.39 6.01
C ALA A 72 -4.13 1.25 7.28
N TYR A 73 -5.34 1.60 7.74
CA TYR A 73 -5.52 2.30 9.02
C TYR A 73 -5.10 1.45 10.21
N HIS A 74 -5.39 0.14 10.22
CA HIS A 74 -4.91 -0.75 11.27
C HIS A 74 -3.38 -0.76 11.32
N PHE A 75 -2.72 -0.87 10.17
CA PHE A 75 -1.27 -0.79 10.10
C PHE A 75 -0.76 0.56 10.61
N LEU A 76 -1.38 1.67 10.19
CA LEU A 76 -1.02 3.01 10.66
C LEU A 76 -1.13 3.12 12.18
N VAL A 77 -2.28 2.76 12.75
CA VAL A 77 -2.55 2.88 14.20
C VAL A 77 -1.59 2.03 15.03
N LEU A 78 -1.21 0.83 14.54
CA LEU A 78 -0.31 -0.06 15.28
C LEU A 78 1.17 0.35 15.20
N ASN A 79 1.56 1.14 14.20
CA ASN A 79 2.97 1.46 13.95
C ASN A 79 3.31 2.93 14.14
N TYR A 80 2.37 3.85 14.01
CA TYR A 80 2.63 5.29 14.10
C TYR A 80 2.96 5.73 15.52
N GLU A 81 4.02 6.53 15.65
CA GLU A 81 4.35 7.28 16.86
C GLU A 81 4.36 8.78 16.54
N PRO A 82 4.04 9.66 17.51
CA PRO A 82 4.10 11.10 17.29
C PRO A 82 5.46 11.55 16.72
N GLY A 83 5.40 12.25 15.59
CA GLY A 83 6.58 12.76 14.88
C GLY A 83 7.06 11.89 13.72
N ASP A 84 6.43 10.75 13.45
CA ASP A 84 6.77 9.95 12.26
C ASP A 84 6.27 10.61 10.96
N ASP A 85 7.04 10.43 9.89
CA ASP A 85 6.68 10.89 8.55
C ASP A 85 5.86 9.82 7.82
N ILE A 86 4.75 10.24 7.19
CA ILE A 86 3.89 9.35 6.39
C ILE A 86 4.06 9.71 4.92
N HIS A 87 4.45 8.73 4.11
CA HIS A 87 4.56 8.85 2.66
C HIS A 87 3.56 7.91 2.00
N VAL A 88 2.82 8.40 1.00
CA VAL A 88 1.76 7.62 0.35
C VAL A 88 1.94 7.62 -1.16
N PHE A 89 1.97 6.43 -1.74
CA PHE A 89 2.07 6.18 -3.17
C PHE A 89 0.86 5.37 -3.63
N GLY A 90 0.31 5.71 -4.78
CA GLY A 90 -0.84 5.01 -5.33
C GLY A 90 -0.87 5.02 -6.86
N PHE A 91 -1.31 3.91 -7.46
CA PHE A 91 -1.46 3.78 -8.91
C PHE A 91 -2.84 3.24 -9.29
N SER A 92 -3.47 3.81 -10.33
CA SER A 92 -4.79 3.40 -10.83
C SER A 92 -5.83 3.34 -9.71
N ARG A 93 -6.45 2.18 -9.42
CA ARG A 93 -7.35 2.01 -8.28
C ARG A 93 -6.66 2.23 -6.93
N GLY A 94 -5.40 1.84 -6.80
CA GLY A 94 -4.59 2.14 -5.62
C GLY A 94 -4.39 3.64 -5.41
N ALA A 95 -4.43 4.47 -6.46
CA ALA A 95 -4.43 5.93 -6.31
C ALA A 95 -5.74 6.44 -5.68
N TYR A 96 -6.88 5.81 -6.02
CA TYR A 96 -8.15 6.10 -5.35
C TYR A 96 -8.08 5.70 -3.87
N THR A 97 -7.58 4.50 -3.54
CA THR A 97 -7.35 4.05 -2.16
C THR A 97 -6.45 5.02 -1.38
N ALA A 98 -5.31 5.39 -1.98
CA ALA A 98 -4.36 6.34 -1.40
C ALA A 98 -5.03 7.67 -1.08
N ARG A 99 -5.83 8.22 -2.00
CA ARG A 99 -6.60 9.45 -1.80
C ARG A 99 -7.62 9.30 -0.66
N SER A 100 -8.40 8.21 -0.65
CA SER A 100 -9.37 7.94 0.40
C SER A 100 -8.74 7.72 1.78
N PHE A 101 -7.50 7.22 1.83
CA PHE A 101 -6.75 7.01 3.06
C PHE A 101 -6.22 8.32 3.67
N VAL A 102 -5.80 9.29 2.83
CA VAL A 102 -5.22 10.56 3.32
C VAL A 102 -6.22 11.70 3.51
N GLY A 103 -7.40 11.64 2.87
CA GLY A 103 -8.43 12.69 2.90
C GLY A 103 -8.66 13.34 1.54
#